data_AF-A0A3M6CZA2-F1
#
_entry.id   AF-A0A3M6CZA2-F1
#
_cell.length_a   1.000
_cell.length_b   1.000
_cell.length_c   1.000
_cell.angle_alpha   90.00
_cell.angle_beta   90.00
_cell.angle_gamma   90.00
#
_symmetry.space_group_name_H-M   'P 1'
#
loop_
_entity.id
_entity.type
_entity.pdbx_description
1 polymer ?
#
loop_
_entity_poly.entity_id
_entity_poly.type
_entity_poly.pdbx_seq_one_letter_code
_entity_poly.pdbx_strand_id
1 'polypeptide(L)'
;MQGRQVVDALHIYQQDYGDNYLMNISAMGYRSLSHYLQSLDPKYHNEAEVNNFVRDFARHYEAGELNAEEFEIHKTHIETQLAPQTALLRQFIHAAPRISGVSLLKGATGHDDLFTTQLNGESALQALLSGKALRFNGFLSTTSSADAAVEFSSVSDERGLGRARYTVDLSSGDLSSEVLRRQTLRDLQSNRVDASSIFFRFKADHVAGIHVDAIQDAHNPDMSISEAGEQEILLNPGHYFQPEKIVMLEQGFAVTGRLAYGER
;
A
#
# COMPACT_ATOMS: atom_id res chain seq x y z
N MET A 1 -19.52 -21.95 -5.53
CA MET A 1 -19.33 -21.00 -6.65
C MET A 1 -18.66 -19.71 -6.17
N GLN A 2 -19.13 -19.06 -5.09
CA GLN A 2 -18.55 -17.79 -4.60
C GLN A 2 -17.07 -17.87 -4.17
N GLY A 3 -16.64 -18.97 -3.51
CA GLY A 3 -15.24 -19.13 -3.09
C GLY A 3 -14.24 -19.13 -4.24
N ARG A 4 -14.58 -19.75 -5.38
CA ARG A 4 -13.71 -19.76 -6.58
C ARG A 4 -13.56 -18.36 -7.18
N GLN A 5 -14.65 -17.60 -7.26
CA GLN A 5 -14.61 -16.21 -7.76
C GLN A 5 -13.75 -15.30 -6.89
N VAL A 6 -13.73 -15.52 -5.57
CA VAL A 6 -12.84 -14.78 -4.66
C VAL A 6 -11.38 -15.14 -4.89
N VAL A 7 -11.06 -16.42 -5.09
CA VAL A 7 -9.70 -16.85 -5.44
C VAL A 7 -9.26 -16.26 -6.77
N ASP A 8 -10.12 -16.28 -7.79
CA ASP A 8 -9.81 -15.69 -9.10
C ASP A 8 -9.54 -14.18 -8.97
N ALA A 9 -10.34 -13.46 -8.16
CA ALA A 9 -10.14 -12.05 -7.91
C ALA A 9 -8.85 -11.75 -7.11
N LEU A 10 -8.49 -12.61 -6.13
CA LEU A 10 -7.22 -12.52 -5.41
C LEU A 10 -6.04 -12.78 -6.35
N HIS A 11 -6.16 -13.75 -7.24
CA HIS A 11 -5.14 -14.03 -8.23
C HIS A 11 -4.90 -12.82 -9.13
N ILE A 12 -5.96 -12.22 -9.68
CA ILE A 12 -5.86 -10.98 -10.48
C ILE A 12 -5.18 -9.87 -9.66
N TYR A 13 -5.56 -9.69 -8.40
CA TYR A 13 -4.95 -8.67 -7.54
C TYR A 13 -3.45 -8.91 -7.30
N GLN A 14 -2.99 -10.16 -7.25
CA GLN A 14 -1.58 -10.51 -7.01
C GLN A 14 -0.73 -10.60 -8.28
N GLN A 15 -1.31 -10.46 -9.48
CA GLN A 15 -0.54 -10.55 -10.72
C GLN A 15 0.35 -9.32 -10.96
N ASP A 16 1.51 -9.57 -11.58
CA ASP A 16 2.56 -8.58 -11.84
C ASP A 16 2.28 -7.64 -13.03
N TYR A 17 1.02 -7.41 -13.38
CA TYR A 17 0.61 -6.59 -14.54
C TYR A 17 0.01 -5.23 -14.15
N GLY A 18 0.19 -4.81 -12.89
CA GLY A 18 -0.32 -3.53 -12.38
C GLY A 18 -1.82 -3.56 -12.05
N ASP A 19 -2.45 -4.72 -12.07
CA ASP A 19 -3.85 -4.88 -11.68
C ASP A 19 -4.07 -4.53 -10.22
N ASN A 20 -3.10 -4.81 -9.34
CA ASN A 20 -3.13 -4.34 -7.96
C ASN A 20 -3.33 -2.82 -7.86
N TYR A 21 -2.62 -2.05 -8.69
CA TYR A 21 -2.70 -0.59 -8.75
C TYR A 21 -4.06 -0.12 -9.29
N LEU A 22 -4.52 -0.71 -10.40
CA LEU A 22 -5.80 -0.36 -11.03
C LEU A 22 -7.01 -0.76 -10.15
N MET A 23 -6.94 -1.91 -9.47
CA MET A 23 -7.93 -2.33 -8.48
C MET A 23 -7.95 -1.39 -7.27
N ASN A 24 -6.78 -0.88 -6.84
CA ASN A 24 -6.71 0.15 -5.79
C ASN A 24 -7.38 1.47 -6.23
N ILE A 25 -7.19 1.89 -7.49
CA ILE A 25 -7.91 3.04 -8.06
C ILE A 25 -9.43 2.81 -8.01
N SER A 26 -9.89 1.63 -8.44
CA SER A 26 -11.30 1.26 -8.38
C SER A 26 -11.82 1.25 -6.93
N ALA A 27 -11.01 0.74 -5.99
CA ALA A 27 -11.34 0.64 -4.57
C ALA A 27 -11.52 2.01 -3.90
N MET A 28 -10.70 3.00 -4.30
CA MET A 28 -10.83 4.41 -3.90
C MET A 28 -12.12 5.08 -4.40
N GLY A 29 -12.87 4.43 -5.31
CA GLY A 29 -14.15 4.90 -5.82
C GLY A 29 -14.08 5.59 -7.18
N TYR A 30 -12.91 5.58 -7.84
CA TYR A 30 -12.78 6.09 -9.19
C TYR A 30 -13.38 5.09 -10.19
N ARG A 31 -14.21 5.60 -11.09
CA ARG A 31 -14.91 4.79 -12.09
C ARG A 31 -14.02 4.37 -13.26
N SER A 32 -12.96 5.13 -13.53
CA SER A 32 -12.06 4.94 -14.67
C SER A 32 -10.66 5.46 -14.34
N LEU A 33 -9.67 4.99 -15.11
CA LEU A 33 -8.29 5.49 -15.02
C LEU A 33 -8.24 7.00 -15.30
N SER A 34 -8.91 7.46 -16.34
CA SER A 34 -8.97 8.89 -16.69
C SER A 34 -9.53 9.76 -15.56
N HIS A 35 -10.60 9.31 -14.89
CA HIS A 35 -11.19 10.04 -13.77
C HIS A 35 -10.22 10.16 -12.58
N TYR A 36 -9.44 9.11 -12.33
CA TYR A 36 -8.38 9.14 -11.32
C TYR A 36 -7.26 10.11 -11.68
N LEU A 37 -6.70 9.99 -12.89
CA LEU A 37 -5.60 10.84 -13.34
C LEU A 37 -5.97 12.33 -13.34
N GLN A 38 -7.20 12.67 -13.76
CA GLN A 38 -7.72 14.04 -13.72
C GLN A 38 -7.81 14.62 -12.30
N SER A 39 -7.95 13.77 -11.29
CA SER A 39 -7.94 14.19 -9.88
C SER A 39 -6.53 14.43 -9.33
N LEU A 40 -5.50 13.87 -9.97
CA LEU A 40 -4.10 14.06 -9.58
C LEU A 40 -3.53 15.37 -10.16
N ASP A 41 -3.75 15.62 -11.45
CA ASP A 41 -3.17 16.76 -12.15
C ASP A 41 -4.09 17.26 -13.29
N PRO A 42 -4.34 18.58 -13.40
CA PRO A 42 -5.10 19.16 -14.50
C PRO A 42 -4.66 18.74 -15.90
N LYS A 43 -3.39 18.41 -16.13
CA LYS A 43 -2.87 17.99 -17.45
C LYS A 43 -3.61 16.79 -18.03
N TYR A 44 -4.13 15.90 -17.18
CA TYR A 44 -4.85 14.69 -17.60
C TYR A 44 -6.28 14.95 -18.10
N HIS A 45 -6.73 16.22 -18.14
CA HIS A 45 -7.89 16.61 -18.94
C HIS A 45 -7.61 16.53 -20.45
N ASN A 46 -6.34 16.48 -20.85
CA ASN A 46 -5.91 16.20 -22.22
C ASN A 46 -5.81 14.68 -22.45
N GLU A 47 -6.55 14.18 -23.44
CA GLU A 47 -6.54 12.76 -23.79
C GLU A 47 -5.15 12.27 -24.23
N ALA A 48 -4.31 13.12 -24.84
CA ALA A 48 -2.96 12.74 -25.19
C ALA A 48 -2.10 12.40 -23.95
N GLU A 49 -2.28 13.12 -22.84
CA GLU A 49 -1.57 12.85 -21.59
C GLU A 49 -2.05 11.55 -20.92
N VAL A 50 -3.35 11.26 -20.99
CA VAL A 50 -3.90 9.98 -20.55
C VAL A 50 -3.33 8.84 -21.39
N ASN A 51 -3.26 9.02 -22.71
CA ASN A 51 -2.70 8.01 -23.61
C ASN A 51 -1.20 7.77 -23.39
N ASN A 52 -0.44 8.82 -23.05
CA ASN A 52 0.98 8.68 -22.69
C ASN A 52 1.12 7.88 -21.39
N PHE A 53 0.32 8.20 -20.37
CA PHE A 53 0.30 7.44 -19.13
C PHE A 53 0.04 5.95 -19.37
N VAL A 54 -0.96 5.59 -20.19
CA VAL A 54 -1.27 4.17 -20.47
C VAL A 54 -0.08 3.44 -21.10
N ARG A 55 0.65 4.09 -22.02
CA ARG A 55 1.86 3.48 -22.62
C ARG A 55 2.98 3.32 -21.62
N ASP A 56 3.21 4.32 -20.79
CA ASP A 56 4.28 4.28 -19.79
C ASP A 56 3.97 3.28 -18.67
N PHE A 57 2.70 3.18 -18.26
CA PHE A 57 2.21 2.17 -17.33
C PHE A 57 2.41 0.76 -17.89
N ALA A 58 2.02 0.51 -19.15
CA ALA A 58 2.21 -0.78 -19.79
C ALA A 58 3.69 -1.17 -19.91
N ARG A 59 4.57 -0.20 -20.21
CA ARG A 59 6.03 -0.42 -20.23
C ARG A 59 6.59 -0.72 -18.84
N HIS A 60 6.10 -0.03 -17.81
CA HIS A 60 6.53 -0.26 -16.43
C HIS A 60 6.26 -1.71 -15.99
N TYR A 61 5.11 -2.25 -16.38
CA TYR A 61 4.71 -3.63 -16.10
C TYR A 61 5.06 -4.62 -17.23
N GLU A 62 6.09 -4.28 -18.02
CA GLU A 62 6.68 -5.15 -19.07
C GLU A 62 5.68 -5.73 -20.10
N ALA A 63 4.53 -5.10 -20.31
CA ALA A 63 3.52 -5.53 -21.29
C ALA A 63 3.95 -5.27 -22.76
N GLY A 64 5.09 -4.61 -22.97
CA GLY A 64 5.65 -4.34 -24.29
C GLY A 64 4.96 -3.22 -25.08
N GLU A 65 5.16 -3.21 -26.40
CA GLU A 65 4.45 -2.27 -27.29
C GLU A 65 3.03 -2.76 -27.55
N LEU A 66 2.06 -2.01 -27.05
CA LEU A 66 0.65 -2.33 -27.21
C LEU A 66 0.16 -2.06 -28.63
N ASN A 67 -0.57 -3.02 -29.20
CA ASN A 67 -1.39 -2.76 -30.38
C ASN A 67 -2.64 -1.93 -30.01
N ALA A 68 -3.44 -1.53 -31.01
CA ALA A 68 -4.60 -0.66 -30.79
C ALA A 68 -5.67 -1.27 -29.88
N GLU A 69 -5.89 -2.59 -29.94
CA GLU A 69 -6.86 -3.30 -29.11
C GLU A 69 -6.35 -3.43 -27.66
N GLU A 70 -5.10 -3.86 -27.49
CA GLU A 70 -4.44 -3.96 -26.18
C GLU A 70 -4.39 -2.60 -25.48
N PHE A 71 -4.11 -1.54 -26.21
CA PHE A 71 -4.12 -0.17 -25.70
C PHE A 71 -5.47 0.23 -25.11
N GLU A 72 -6.57 -0.04 -25.84
CA GLU A 72 -7.92 0.26 -25.34
C GLU A 72 -8.30 -0.64 -24.16
N ILE A 73 -7.84 -1.90 -24.13
CA ILE A 73 -8.02 -2.79 -22.98
C ILE A 73 -7.34 -2.19 -21.74
N HIS A 74 -6.07 -1.79 -21.83
CA HIS A 74 -5.37 -1.19 -20.69
C HIS A 74 -6.00 0.13 -20.23
N LYS A 75 -6.43 0.97 -21.18
CA LYS A 75 -7.07 2.26 -20.89
C LYS A 75 -8.42 2.10 -20.16
N THR A 76 -9.17 1.04 -20.50
CA THR A 76 -10.52 0.78 -19.98
C THR A 76 -10.61 -0.42 -19.04
N HIS A 77 -9.47 -0.91 -18.54
CA HIS A 77 -9.36 -2.17 -17.81
C HIS A 77 -10.14 -2.13 -16.49
N ILE A 78 -10.14 -0.96 -15.83
CA ILE A 78 -10.91 -0.71 -14.62
C ILE A 78 -12.40 -0.93 -14.88
N GLU A 79 -12.94 -0.29 -15.91
CA GLU A 79 -14.37 -0.34 -16.24
C GLU A 79 -14.82 -1.74 -16.67
N THR A 80 -14.01 -2.39 -17.50
CA THR A 80 -14.42 -3.58 -18.25
C THR A 80 -14.16 -4.87 -17.49
N GLN A 81 -13.13 -4.93 -16.65
CA GLN A 81 -12.70 -6.17 -16.00
C GLN A 81 -12.52 -6.05 -14.49
N LEU A 82 -11.85 -5.00 -14.01
CA LEU A 82 -11.38 -4.97 -12.60
C LEU A 82 -12.39 -4.44 -11.60
N ALA A 83 -13.34 -3.57 -11.99
CA ALA A 83 -14.32 -3.02 -11.05
C ALA A 83 -15.21 -4.11 -10.39
N PRO A 84 -15.74 -5.12 -11.12
CA PRO A 84 -16.45 -6.23 -10.50
C PRO A 84 -15.59 -7.06 -9.53
N GLN A 85 -14.32 -7.31 -9.88
CA GLN A 85 -13.40 -8.08 -9.03
C GLN A 85 -13.05 -7.33 -7.75
N THR A 86 -12.78 -6.02 -7.89
CA THR A 86 -12.57 -5.11 -6.77
C THR A 86 -13.78 -5.10 -5.83
N ALA A 87 -15.00 -4.99 -6.38
CA ALA A 87 -16.22 -5.00 -5.58
C ALA A 87 -16.41 -6.33 -4.83
N LEU A 88 -16.14 -7.46 -5.51
CA LEU A 88 -16.20 -8.79 -4.92
C LEU A 88 -15.23 -8.94 -3.75
N LEU A 89 -13.95 -8.59 -3.93
CA LEU A 89 -12.95 -8.64 -2.86
C LEU A 89 -13.33 -7.73 -1.70
N ARG A 90 -13.76 -6.49 -1.98
CA ARG A 90 -14.18 -5.55 -0.94
C ARG A 90 -15.32 -6.10 -0.09
N GLN A 91 -16.33 -6.67 -0.72
CA GLN A 91 -17.47 -7.26 -0.02
C GLN A 91 -17.05 -8.49 0.80
N PHE A 92 -16.22 -9.35 0.22
CA PHE A 92 -15.74 -10.56 0.89
C PHE A 92 -14.91 -10.21 2.14
N ILE A 93 -13.90 -9.34 2.00
CA ILE A 93 -13.05 -8.91 3.12
C ILE A 93 -13.86 -8.14 4.16
N HIS A 94 -14.82 -7.30 3.73
CA HIS A 94 -15.69 -6.59 4.65
C HIS A 94 -16.55 -7.54 5.50
N ALA A 95 -17.00 -8.66 4.95
CA ALA A 95 -17.81 -9.65 5.66
C ALA A 95 -16.98 -10.59 6.57
N ALA A 96 -15.65 -10.64 6.39
CA ALA A 96 -14.77 -11.50 7.17
C ALA A 96 -14.69 -11.07 8.65
N PRO A 97 -14.42 -12.02 9.57
CA PRO A 97 -14.16 -11.72 10.97
C PRO A 97 -13.06 -10.66 11.14
N ARG A 98 -13.25 -9.75 12.10
CA ARG A 98 -12.31 -8.66 12.35
C ARG A 98 -11.06 -9.18 13.05
N ILE A 99 -9.90 -8.72 12.61
CA ILE A 99 -8.61 -9.09 13.19
C ILE A 99 -8.28 -8.07 14.29
N SER A 100 -7.82 -8.53 15.45
CA SER A 100 -7.45 -7.68 16.60
C SER A 100 -6.37 -8.34 17.44
N GLY A 101 -5.57 -7.54 18.15
CA GLY A 101 -4.60 -8.04 19.13
C GLY A 101 -3.33 -8.66 18.53
N VAL A 102 -3.14 -8.56 17.21
CA VAL A 102 -1.95 -9.05 16.50
C VAL A 102 -1.17 -7.88 15.88
N SER A 103 0.12 -8.09 15.63
CA SER A 103 0.94 -7.15 14.87
C SER A 103 0.89 -7.52 13.39
N LEU A 104 0.55 -6.56 12.53
CA LEU A 104 0.69 -6.67 11.07
C LEU A 104 1.87 -5.81 10.65
N LEU A 105 2.67 -6.29 9.71
CA LEU A 105 3.88 -5.64 9.25
C LEU A 105 3.74 -5.22 7.79
N LYS A 106 4.41 -4.13 7.40
CA LYS A 106 4.50 -3.71 6.01
C LYS A 106 5.82 -3.00 5.75
N GLY A 107 6.55 -3.47 4.76
CA GLY A 107 7.57 -2.67 4.09
C GLY A 107 6.96 -1.81 2.99
N ALA A 108 7.49 -0.60 2.84
CA ALA A 108 7.20 0.24 1.70
C ALA A 108 8.43 1.08 1.35
N THR A 109 8.56 1.39 0.07
CA THR A 109 9.49 2.39 -0.41
C THR A 109 8.78 3.74 -0.54
N GLY A 110 9.56 4.80 -0.33
CA GLY A 110 9.12 6.17 -0.13
C GLY A 110 9.26 7.08 -1.35
N HIS A 111 9.24 6.53 -2.57
CA HIS A 111 9.44 7.29 -3.80
C HIS A 111 8.12 7.83 -4.36
N ASP A 112 8.23 8.82 -5.25
CA ASP A 112 7.09 9.41 -5.94
C ASP A 112 6.94 8.77 -7.33
N ASP A 113 6.58 7.49 -7.36
CA ASP A 113 6.30 6.75 -8.59
C ASP A 113 4.78 6.65 -8.81
N LEU A 114 4.32 7.25 -9.91
CA LEU A 114 2.91 7.30 -10.30
C LEU A 114 2.34 5.93 -10.68
N PHE A 115 3.16 4.93 -10.97
CA PHE A 115 2.72 3.63 -11.45
C PHE A 115 2.57 2.58 -10.36
N THR A 116 2.94 2.90 -9.12
CA THR A 116 2.97 1.95 -8.02
C THR A 116 2.05 2.37 -6.87
N THR A 117 1.83 1.47 -5.91
CA THR A 117 1.11 1.78 -4.66
C THR A 117 2.03 2.35 -3.57
N GLN A 118 3.20 2.89 -3.96
CA GLN A 118 4.17 3.46 -3.02
C GLN A 118 3.62 4.71 -2.34
N LEU A 119 4.22 5.05 -1.20
CA LEU A 119 3.88 6.24 -0.44
C LEU A 119 4.96 7.29 -0.71
N ASN A 120 4.57 8.55 -0.89
CA ASN A 120 5.54 9.64 -0.82
C ASN A 120 6.13 9.70 0.60
N GLY A 121 7.39 9.28 0.76
CA GLY A 121 8.00 9.06 2.07
C GLY A 121 8.14 10.33 2.90
N GLU A 122 8.48 11.45 2.26
CA GLU A 122 8.61 12.74 2.93
C GLU A 122 7.26 13.23 3.47
N SER A 123 6.22 13.20 2.63
CA SER A 123 4.86 13.59 3.00
C SER A 123 4.30 12.70 4.11
N ALA A 124 4.54 11.39 4.01
CA ALA A 124 4.15 10.42 5.03
C ALA A 124 4.86 10.71 6.36
N LEU A 125 6.19 10.85 6.37
CA LEU A 125 6.95 11.13 7.58
C LEU A 125 6.54 12.47 8.21
N GLN A 126 6.34 13.52 7.41
CA GLN A 126 5.86 14.82 7.89
C GLN A 126 4.48 14.70 8.56
N ALA A 127 3.54 13.97 7.95
CA ALA A 127 2.22 13.73 8.52
C ALA A 127 2.31 12.97 9.86
N LEU A 128 3.10 11.89 9.89
CA LEU A 128 3.30 11.05 11.07
C LEU A 128 3.95 11.83 12.23
N LEU A 129 5.02 12.60 11.96
CA LEU A 129 5.66 13.49 12.95
C LEU A 129 4.74 14.63 13.41
N SER A 130 3.69 14.93 12.67
CA SER A 130 2.64 15.88 13.07
C SER A 130 1.52 15.21 13.87
N GLY A 131 1.63 13.92 14.18
CA GLY A 131 0.62 13.13 14.88
C GLY A 131 -0.64 12.84 14.06
N LYS A 132 -0.61 13.11 12.74
CA LYS A 132 -1.75 12.87 11.85
C LYS A 132 -1.87 11.38 11.56
N ALA A 133 -3.10 10.90 11.47
CA ALA A 133 -3.36 9.55 10.99
C ALA A 133 -3.14 9.46 9.48
N LEU A 134 -2.58 8.33 9.03
CA LEU A 134 -2.59 7.97 7.61
C LEU A 134 -3.87 7.23 7.27
N ARG A 135 -4.48 7.54 6.12
CA ARG A 135 -5.66 6.84 5.62
C ARG A 135 -5.27 5.97 4.43
N PHE A 136 -5.61 4.69 4.51
CA PHE A 136 -5.42 3.72 3.42
C PHE A 136 -6.75 3.57 2.68
N ASN A 137 -6.88 4.28 1.57
CA ASN A 137 -8.11 4.35 0.77
C ASN A 137 -8.20 3.26 -0.32
N GLY A 138 -7.12 2.50 -0.52
CA GLY A 138 -7.08 1.27 -1.29
C GLY A 138 -6.94 0.05 -0.37
N PHE A 139 -6.88 -1.14 -0.95
CA PHE A 139 -6.43 -2.33 -0.24
C PHE A 139 -5.02 -2.11 0.33
N LEU A 140 -4.80 -2.69 1.51
CA LEU A 140 -3.52 -2.61 2.21
C LEU A 140 -2.99 -4.02 2.40
N SER A 141 -1.98 -4.38 1.62
CA SER A 141 -1.23 -5.63 1.79
C SER A 141 -0.26 -5.51 2.97
N THR A 142 -0.32 -6.50 3.86
CA THR A 142 0.52 -6.63 5.05
C THR A 142 0.98 -8.07 5.20
N THR A 143 1.94 -8.32 6.09
CA THR A 143 2.49 -9.65 6.36
C THR A 143 2.65 -9.86 7.86
N SER A 144 2.62 -11.12 8.31
CA SER A 144 3.11 -11.51 9.64
C SER A 144 4.60 -11.82 9.70
N SER A 145 5.29 -11.89 8.55
CA SER A 145 6.73 -12.13 8.43
C SER A 145 7.53 -10.83 8.53
N ALA A 146 8.42 -10.76 9.51
CA ALA A 146 9.33 -9.62 9.65
C ALA A 146 10.34 -9.55 8.51
N ASP A 147 10.82 -10.71 8.05
CA ASP A 147 11.82 -10.79 6.98
C ASP A 147 11.23 -10.25 5.66
N ALA A 148 10.02 -10.67 5.30
CA ALA A 148 9.31 -10.16 4.13
C ALA A 148 9.05 -8.65 4.24
N ALA A 149 8.62 -8.16 5.41
CA ALA A 149 8.39 -6.72 5.61
C ALA A 149 9.68 -5.89 5.52
N VAL A 150 10.83 -6.44 5.91
CA VAL A 150 12.13 -5.77 5.75
C VAL A 150 12.54 -5.75 4.27
N GLU A 151 12.40 -6.87 3.57
CA GLU A 151 12.68 -6.98 2.14
C GLU A 151 11.90 -5.93 1.33
N PHE A 152 10.59 -5.81 1.55
CA PHE A 152 9.75 -4.81 0.89
C PHE A 152 10.04 -3.35 1.31
N SER A 153 10.80 -3.13 2.38
CA SER A 153 11.21 -1.79 2.82
C SER A 153 12.55 -1.36 2.24
N SER A 154 13.32 -2.30 1.66
CA SER A 154 14.68 -2.06 1.19
C SER A 154 14.69 -1.47 -0.22
N VAL A 155 15.41 -0.37 -0.38
CA VAL A 155 15.64 0.31 -1.67
C VAL A 155 16.86 -0.29 -2.41
N SER A 156 17.63 -1.16 -1.75
CA SER A 156 18.73 -1.92 -2.34
C SER A 156 18.91 -3.24 -1.59
N ASP A 157 19.05 -4.35 -2.31
CA ASP A 157 19.10 -5.74 -1.82
C ASP A 157 20.15 -6.01 -0.71
N GLU A 158 21.11 -5.12 -0.49
CA GLU A 158 22.19 -5.29 0.49
C GLU A 158 22.07 -4.41 1.74
N ARG A 159 21.04 -3.56 1.85
CA ARG A 159 20.89 -2.65 2.99
C ARG A 159 19.48 -2.73 3.57
N GLY A 160 19.36 -3.41 4.71
CA GLY A 160 18.23 -3.21 5.61
C GLY A 160 18.18 -1.77 6.12
N LEU A 161 17.17 -1.44 6.94
CA LEU A 161 16.91 -0.08 7.45
C LEU A 161 18.09 0.56 8.24
N GLY A 162 19.09 -0.23 8.62
CA GLY A 162 20.28 0.21 9.34
C GLY A 162 20.05 0.38 10.84
N ARG A 163 20.97 1.05 11.54
CA ARG A 163 20.90 1.20 13.01
C ARG A 163 19.91 2.29 13.41
N ALA A 164 19.26 2.09 14.56
CA ALA A 164 18.43 3.12 15.20
C ALA A 164 19.29 4.29 15.67
N ARG A 165 18.90 5.51 15.26
CA ARG A 165 19.55 6.75 15.69
C ARG A 165 18.88 7.32 16.93
N TYR A 166 17.54 7.42 16.90
CA TYR A 166 16.73 7.92 18.01
C TYR A 166 15.25 7.55 17.79
N THR A 167 14.45 7.71 18.85
CA THR A 167 13.00 7.46 18.82
C THR A 167 12.24 8.72 19.17
N VAL A 168 11.18 8.99 18.41
CA VAL A 168 10.16 9.99 18.71
C VAL A 168 8.93 9.26 19.24
N ASP A 169 8.63 9.42 20.53
CA ASP A 169 7.44 8.83 21.16
C ASP A 169 6.30 9.85 21.21
N LEU A 170 5.34 9.71 20.28
CA LEU A 170 4.17 10.57 20.14
C LEU A 170 3.09 10.27 21.19
N SER A 171 3.18 9.13 21.89
CA SER A 171 2.27 8.78 22.98
C SER A 171 2.70 9.35 24.33
N SER A 172 3.91 9.88 24.41
CA SER A 172 4.49 10.47 25.61
C SER A 172 4.35 11.99 25.61
N GLY A 173 4.13 12.59 26.78
CA GLY A 173 4.26 14.03 26.98
C GLY A 173 5.70 14.49 27.24
N ASP A 174 6.69 13.65 26.92
CA ASP A 174 8.08 13.90 27.24
C ASP A 174 8.69 15.00 26.36
N LEU A 175 9.40 15.94 27.01
CA LEU A 175 10.01 17.08 26.34
C LEU A 175 11.13 16.64 25.38
N SER A 176 11.87 15.58 25.70
CA SER A 176 12.93 15.09 24.82
C SER A 176 12.35 14.55 23.51
N SER A 177 11.22 13.83 23.56
CA SER A 177 10.50 13.39 22.36
C SER A 177 10.00 14.56 21.52
N GLU A 178 9.48 15.63 22.13
CA GLU A 178 9.02 16.82 21.40
C GLU A 178 10.19 17.57 20.73
N VAL A 179 11.34 17.68 21.38
CA VAL A 179 12.55 18.29 20.80
C VAL A 179 13.03 17.49 19.60
N LEU A 180 13.11 16.15 19.72
CA LEU A 180 13.48 15.27 18.62
C LEU A 180 12.49 15.40 17.46
N ARG A 181 11.18 15.40 17.73
CA ARG A 181 10.13 15.57 16.71
C ARG A 181 10.31 16.85 15.91
N ARG A 182 10.51 18.00 16.58
CA ARG A 182 10.74 19.30 15.93
C ARG A 182 12.06 19.30 15.15
N GLN A 183 13.09 18.67 15.68
CA GLN A 183 14.38 18.56 15.00
C GLN A 183 14.24 17.75 13.70
N THR A 184 13.62 16.57 13.75
CA THR A 184 13.38 15.73 12.58
C THR A 184 12.53 16.43 11.53
N LEU A 185 11.49 17.18 11.93
CA LEU A 185 10.70 17.99 11.00
C LEU A 185 11.54 19.05 10.27
N ARG A 186 12.46 19.73 10.97
CA ARG A 186 13.37 20.70 10.35
C ARG A 186 14.38 20.04 9.42
N ASP A 187 14.91 18.89 9.83
CA ASP A 187 15.86 18.13 9.02
C ASP A 187 15.20 17.58 7.74
N LEU A 188 13.95 17.13 7.85
CA LEU A 188 13.14 16.72 6.71
C LEU A 188 12.91 17.88 5.74
N GLN A 189 12.52 19.06 6.23
CA GLN A 189 12.36 20.29 5.42
C GLN A 189 13.66 20.77 4.77
N SER A 190 14.81 20.34 5.30
CA SER A 190 16.13 20.70 4.79
C SER A 190 16.77 19.58 3.95
N ASN A 191 16.00 18.55 3.58
CA ASN A 191 16.43 17.37 2.84
C ASN A 191 17.63 16.63 3.49
N ARG A 192 17.64 16.55 4.83
CA ARG A 192 18.67 15.86 5.63
C ARG A 192 18.20 14.51 6.18
N VAL A 193 16.96 14.13 5.90
CA VAL A 193 16.37 12.85 6.29
C VAL A 193 16.09 12.08 5.01
N ASP A 194 16.58 10.84 4.96
CA ASP A 194 16.18 9.89 3.94
C ASP A 194 14.88 9.21 4.40
N ALA A 195 13.79 9.41 3.64
CA ALA A 195 12.48 8.83 3.88
C ALA A 195 12.10 7.76 2.83
N SER A 196 13.08 7.26 2.07
CA SER A 196 12.88 6.30 0.98
C SER A 196 12.56 4.88 1.45
N SER A 197 12.86 4.54 2.70
CA SER A 197 12.59 3.21 3.28
C SER A 197 11.65 3.35 4.48
N ILE A 198 10.52 2.64 4.45
CA ILE A 198 9.46 2.78 5.45
C ILE A 198 9.07 1.40 5.97
N PHE A 199 9.10 1.24 7.28
CA PHE A 199 8.64 0.03 7.93
C PHE A 199 7.47 0.33 8.87
N PHE A 200 6.32 -0.29 8.63
CA PHE A 200 5.15 -0.17 9.48
C PHE A 200 5.01 -1.40 10.37
N ARG A 201 4.75 -1.13 11.66
CA ARG A 201 4.18 -2.11 12.58
C ARG A 201 2.80 -1.63 13.04
N PHE A 202 1.79 -2.27 12.51
CA PHE A 202 0.39 -2.02 12.81
C PHE A 202 -0.06 -2.87 13.99
N LYS A 203 -0.50 -2.23 15.07
CA LYS A 203 -1.27 -2.88 16.14
C LYS A 203 -2.72 -2.98 15.66
N ALA A 204 -3.12 -4.16 15.22
CA ALA A 204 -4.44 -4.39 14.66
C ALA A 204 -5.51 -4.27 15.74
N ASP A 205 -6.51 -3.43 15.48
CA ASP A 205 -7.69 -3.27 16.32
C ASP A 205 -8.93 -3.17 15.43
N HIS A 206 -9.77 -4.20 15.50
CA HIS A 206 -10.99 -4.34 14.72
C HIS A 206 -10.79 -4.15 13.20
N VAL A 207 -9.68 -4.61 12.63
CA VAL A 207 -9.36 -4.41 11.21
C VAL A 207 -10.13 -5.39 10.32
N ALA A 208 -10.58 -4.93 9.14
CA ALA A 208 -11.16 -5.80 8.11
C ALA A 208 -10.05 -6.35 7.19
N GLY A 209 -9.81 -7.65 7.26
CA GLY A 209 -8.74 -8.31 6.52
C GLY A 209 -8.91 -9.82 6.44
N ILE A 210 -8.21 -10.43 5.49
CA ILE A 210 -8.15 -11.88 5.29
C ILE A 210 -6.70 -12.33 5.15
N HIS A 211 -6.40 -13.56 5.54
CA HIS A 211 -5.14 -14.20 5.21
C HIS A 211 -5.27 -14.82 3.82
N VAL A 212 -4.46 -14.36 2.87
CA VAL A 212 -4.62 -14.73 1.45
C VAL A 212 -4.34 -16.22 1.25
N ASP A 213 -3.22 -16.71 1.80
CA ASP A 213 -2.81 -18.12 1.66
C ASP A 213 -3.89 -19.08 2.19
N ALA A 214 -4.50 -18.76 3.34
CA ALA A 214 -5.57 -19.58 3.92
C ALA A 214 -6.83 -19.65 3.02
N ILE A 215 -7.11 -18.60 2.24
CA ILE A 215 -8.24 -18.59 1.30
C ILE A 215 -7.90 -19.39 0.04
N GLN A 216 -6.67 -19.32 -0.44
CA GLN A 216 -6.18 -20.11 -1.57
C GLN A 216 -6.20 -21.61 -1.24
N ASP A 217 -5.63 -22.01 -0.09
CA ASP A 217 -5.62 -23.40 0.39
C ASP A 217 -7.03 -23.99 0.52
N ALA A 218 -7.98 -23.21 1.04
CA ALA A 218 -9.34 -23.68 1.30
C ALA A 218 -10.18 -23.88 0.03
N HIS A 219 -9.86 -23.19 -1.07
CA HIS A 219 -10.72 -23.11 -2.24
C HIS A 219 -10.06 -23.52 -3.55
N ASN A 220 -8.73 -23.64 -3.58
CA ASN A 220 -8.00 -24.02 -4.78
C ASN A 220 -6.57 -24.53 -4.47
N PRO A 221 -6.42 -25.72 -3.85
CA PRO A 221 -5.12 -26.25 -3.44
C PRO A 221 -4.15 -26.50 -4.61
N ASP A 222 -4.65 -26.58 -5.85
CA ASP A 222 -3.83 -26.78 -7.05
C ASP A 222 -3.29 -25.45 -7.65
N MET A 223 -3.77 -24.29 -7.18
CA MET A 223 -3.29 -22.95 -7.56
C MET A 223 -2.65 -22.22 -6.36
N SER A 224 -1.78 -22.92 -5.61
CA SER A 224 -0.91 -22.23 -4.65
C SER A 224 0.10 -21.39 -5.43
N ILE A 225 -0.15 -20.08 -5.53
CA ILE A 225 0.77 -19.11 -6.16
C ILE A 225 1.82 -18.63 -5.16
N SER A 226 1.65 -18.91 -3.86
CA SER A 226 2.64 -18.60 -2.85
C SER A 226 3.85 -19.53 -2.97
N GLU A 227 4.72 -19.30 -3.97
CA GLU A 227 6.08 -19.84 -3.95
C GLU A 227 6.91 -19.20 -2.82
N ALA A 228 6.44 -18.09 -2.24
CA ALA A 228 7.05 -17.43 -1.10
C ALA A 228 6.12 -17.45 0.11
N GLY A 229 6.61 -17.94 1.25
CA GLY A 229 5.92 -17.94 2.55
C GLY A 229 5.74 -16.54 3.15
N GLU A 230 5.22 -15.60 2.36
CA GLU A 230 5.05 -14.19 2.71
C GLU A 230 3.94 -13.98 3.74
N GLN A 231 3.05 -14.95 3.97
CA GLN A 231 1.96 -14.86 4.95
C GLN A 231 1.14 -13.57 4.77
N GLU A 232 0.68 -13.36 3.54
CA GLU A 232 -0.02 -12.12 3.18
C GLU A 232 -1.36 -12.02 3.92
N ILE A 233 -1.57 -10.86 4.55
CA ILE A 233 -2.83 -10.43 5.12
C ILE A 233 -3.27 -9.19 4.34
N LEU A 234 -4.27 -9.37 3.48
CA LEU A 234 -4.84 -8.32 2.67
C LEU A 234 -5.98 -7.62 3.44
N LEU A 235 -5.86 -6.31 3.62
CA LEU A 235 -6.84 -5.49 4.31
C LEU A 235 -7.73 -4.73 3.34
N ASN A 236 -8.99 -4.55 3.72
CA ASN A 236 -9.97 -3.78 2.95
C ASN A 236 -9.56 -2.29 2.84
N PRO A 237 -10.10 -1.49 1.90
CA PRO A 237 -9.96 -0.05 1.94
C PRO A 237 -10.75 0.60 3.07
N GLY A 238 -10.22 1.67 3.65
CA GLY A 238 -10.87 2.45 4.71
C GLY A 238 -10.25 2.29 6.10
N HIS A 239 -8.98 1.89 6.17
CA HIS A 239 -8.25 1.82 7.44
C HIS A 239 -7.55 3.15 7.72
N TYR A 240 -7.45 3.49 9.01
CA TYR A 240 -6.66 4.61 9.48
C TYR A 240 -5.58 4.11 10.44
N PHE A 241 -4.37 4.64 10.26
CA PHE A 241 -3.21 4.34 11.09
C PHE A 241 -2.84 5.56 11.93
N GLN A 242 -2.99 5.43 13.25
CA GLN A 242 -2.58 6.45 14.21
C GLN A 242 -1.16 6.13 14.69
N PRO A 243 -0.14 6.96 14.41
CA PRO A 243 1.21 6.71 14.88
C PRO A 243 1.32 6.90 16.38
N GLU A 244 2.13 6.05 17.01
CA GLU A 244 2.47 6.12 18.44
C GLU A 244 3.97 6.36 18.64
N LYS A 245 4.81 5.66 17.88
CA LYS A 245 6.28 5.78 17.97
C LYS A 245 6.92 5.72 16.61
N ILE A 246 7.90 6.58 16.38
CA ILE A 246 8.71 6.61 15.15
C ILE A 246 10.17 6.41 15.55
N VAL A 247 10.82 5.40 14.99
CA VAL A 247 12.26 5.14 15.14
C VAL A 247 12.93 5.64 13.88
N MET A 248 13.77 6.67 14.03
CA MET A 248 14.60 7.16 12.94
C MET A 248 15.81 6.24 12.79
N LEU A 249 15.99 5.72 11.59
CA LEU A 249 17.03 4.75 11.27
C LEU A 249 18.11 5.44 10.41
N GLU A 250 19.19 4.72 10.11
CA GLU A 250 20.21 5.23 9.20
C GLU A 250 19.70 5.38 7.78
N GLN A 251 18.78 4.50 7.38
CA GLN A 251 18.15 4.44 6.06
C GLN A 251 16.64 4.32 6.26
N GLY A 252 15.94 5.44 6.23
CA GLY A 252 14.49 5.48 6.44
C GLY A 252 14.03 5.55 7.89
N PHE A 253 12.83 5.05 8.14
CA PHE A 253 12.22 5.05 9.47
C PHE A 253 11.28 3.86 9.66
N ALA A 254 11.16 3.43 10.92
CA ALA A 254 10.13 2.48 11.35
C ALA A 254 9.09 3.19 12.19
N VAL A 255 7.81 2.87 11.97
CA VAL A 255 6.69 3.47 12.70
C VAL A 255 5.80 2.39 13.28
N THR A 256 5.48 2.53 14.57
CA THR A 256 4.51 1.69 15.27
C THR A 256 3.30 2.52 15.63
N GLY A 257 2.11 1.94 15.49
CA GLY A 257 0.86 2.61 15.83
C GLY A 257 -0.36 1.70 15.76
N ARG A 258 -1.53 2.25 16.07
CA ARG A 258 -2.81 1.53 16.00
C ARG A 258 -3.38 1.63 14.59
N LEU A 259 -3.76 0.49 14.03
CA LEU A 259 -4.48 0.40 12.77
C LEU A 259 -5.92 -0.06 13.07
N ALA A 260 -6.90 0.69 12.59
CA ALA A 260 -8.30 0.39 12.78
C ALA A 260 -9.10 0.65 11.51
N TYR A 261 -10.27 0.00 11.41
CA TYR A 261 -11.14 0.03 10.24
C TYR A 261 -12.44 0.79 10.51
N GLY A 262 -12.83 1.66 9.58
CA GLY A 262 -14.04 2.47 9.66
C GLY A 262 -13.77 3.96 9.95
N GLU A 263 -14.84 4.73 10.11
CA GLU A 263 -14.74 6.16 10.39
C GLU A 263 -14.53 6.42 11.89
N ARG A 264 -13.57 7.28 12.21
CA ARG A 264 -13.48 7.99 13.49
C ARG A 264 -13.93 9.42 13.30
#